data_AF-A0A5Y9BV36-F1
#
_entry.id   AF-A0A5Y9BV36-F1
#
_cell.length_a   1.000
_cell.length_b   1.000
_cell.length_c   1.000
_cell.angle_alpha   90.00
_cell.angle_beta   90.00
_cell.angle_gamma   90.00
#
_symmetry.space_group_name_H-M   'P 1'
#
loop_
_entity.id
_entity.type
_entity.pdbx_description
1 polymer ?
#
loop_
_entity_poly.entity_id
_entity_poly.type
_entity_poly.pdbx_seq_one_letter_code
_entity_poly.pdbx_strand_id
1 'polypeptide(L)'
;MKIIKILFLGLFLSLSLNAKVITTTSTKSSTGEGTGLTREDAINNAIIEAIGKMSGVSINSLKKSNTSVSTDNSGSNIQDNYSEQISKATKGRADTYEINSVEQDTNGKYTANVTIFKTTTTKKYQAPGLSADNRRSITVFDSTPDAAKRGIGSALQQKIISDLLQSRKFNVLDRDFSGYYEMEKALIKSGDAASDEVYKLKNVLATDYILLFSISGLEGKQKTSNLTGKSKTEIEVIVDYRVLLFATRQIKFSNTLSMKVNLKDNSLSANEAALKQIANRIAGDILNAIYPLKVASVENNEVVFSQSLNQGDVYECFALGKVIKDTYTKENTGRVESKTGSIEITRTSPKLSYAKITEGSVKVGDICRPLIGSNSGNGYTIGRDANYQTQEGGGVNLGF
;
A
#
# COMPACT_ATOMS: atom_id res chain seq x y z
N MET A 1 -35.24 -40.23 8.89
CA MET A 1 -33.95 -40.81 9.33
C MET A 1 -33.30 -41.54 8.16
N LYS A 2 -32.24 -40.96 7.57
CA LYS A 2 -31.31 -41.50 6.53
C LYS A 2 -30.48 -40.30 6.04
N ILE A 3 -29.44 -39.91 6.80
CA ILE A 3 -28.02 -40.21 6.55
C ILE A 3 -27.47 -39.46 5.32
N ILE A 4 -27.04 -38.23 5.60
CA ILE A 4 -25.74 -37.61 5.27
C ILE A 4 -25.02 -38.20 4.05
N LYS A 5 -24.98 -37.41 2.97
CA LYS A 5 -23.93 -37.47 1.93
C LYS A 5 -23.52 -36.05 1.51
N ILE A 6 -22.27 -35.75 1.82
CA ILE A 6 -21.29 -35.07 0.94
C ILE A 6 -21.59 -33.59 0.59
N LEU A 7 -20.87 -32.69 1.26
CA LEU A 7 -20.02 -31.74 0.55
C LEU A 7 -18.78 -31.43 1.41
N PHE A 8 -17.76 -32.26 1.25
CA PHE A 8 -16.40 -31.94 1.65
C PHE A 8 -15.95 -30.81 0.70
N LEU A 9 -16.21 -29.55 1.08
CA LEU A 9 -15.66 -28.40 0.36
C LEU A 9 -14.17 -28.36 0.67
N GLY A 10 -13.42 -29.02 -0.21
CA GLY A 10 -11.99 -29.20 -0.16
C GLY A 10 -11.26 -27.90 0.11
N LEU A 11 -10.43 -27.98 1.14
CA LEU A 11 -9.22 -27.24 1.42
C LEU A 11 -8.46 -26.83 0.13
N PHE A 12 -8.89 -25.77 -0.55
CA PHE A 12 -8.14 -25.06 -1.59
C PHE A 12 -7.58 -23.74 -1.04
N LEU A 13 -6.93 -23.82 0.13
CA LEU A 13 -6.24 -22.67 0.75
C LEU A 13 -4.74 -22.95 0.92
N SER A 14 -4.10 -23.44 -0.13
CA SER A 14 -2.66 -23.59 -0.21
C SER A 14 -2.21 -23.04 -1.55
N LEU A 15 -1.58 -21.86 -1.57
CA LEU A 15 -0.56 -21.49 -2.56
C LEU A 15 0.11 -20.11 -2.33
N SER A 16 -0.16 -19.39 -1.23
CA SER A 16 0.58 -18.14 -0.92
C SER A 16 0.85 -17.89 0.57
N LEU A 17 1.17 -18.94 1.33
CA LEU A 17 1.49 -18.84 2.76
C LEU A 17 2.99 -18.91 3.08
N ASN A 18 3.84 -19.24 2.10
CA ASN A 18 5.26 -19.42 2.36
C ASN A 18 6.04 -18.12 2.12
N ALA A 19 6.70 -17.64 3.18
CA ALA A 19 7.82 -16.71 3.05
C ALA A 19 8.96 -17.39 2.29
N LYS A 20 9.49 -16.75 1.24
CA LYS A 20 10.66 -17.26 0.53
C LYS A 20 11.45 -16.13 -0.13
N VAL A 21 12.75 -16.36 -0.33
CA VAL A 21 13.54 -15.51 -1.22
C VAL A 21 13.40 -16.06 -2.63
N ILE A 22 12.72 -15.30 -3.49
CA ILE A 22 12.63 -15.59 -4.91
C ILE A 22 13.93 -15.14 -5.56
N THR A 23 14.61 -16.08 -6.21
CA THR A 23 15.75 -15.79 -7.06
C THR A 23 15.27 -15.76 -8.51
N THR A 24 15.44 -14.63 -9.17
CA THR A 24 15.15 -14.47 -10.60
C THR A 24 16.47 -14.28 -11.33
N THR A 25 16.75 -15.17 -12.27
CA THR A 25 17.93 -15.12 -13.12
C THR A 25 17.49 -14.73 -14.53
N SER A 26 18.08 -13.66 -15.06
CA SER A 26 17.83 -13.20 -16.43
C SER A 26 19.16 -13.11 -17.16
N THR A 27 19.27 -13.81 -18.29
CA THR A 27 20.43 -13.73 -19.16
C THR A 27 20.09 -12.88 -20.38
N LYS A 28 20.86 -11.82 -20.60
CA LYS A 28 20.86 -11.04 -21.83
C LYS A 28 22.06 -11.45 -22.67
N SER A 29 21.92 -11.39 -23.98
CA SER A 29 23.03 -11.60 -24.90
C SER A 29 23.14 -10.47 -25.92
N SER A 30 24.32 -10.33 -26.49
CA SER A 30 24.61 -9.36 -27.55
C SER A 30 25.72 -9.91 -28.44
N THR A 31 25.63 -9.66 -29.74
CA THR A 31 26.61 -10.15 -30.71
C THR A 31 27.41 -8.98 -31.29
N GLY A 32 28.73 -9.17 -31.36
CA GLY A 32 29.67 -8.21 -31.94
C GLY A 32 30.61 -8.89 -32.93
N GLU A 33 31.12 -8.09 -33.85
CA GLU A 33 32.08 -8.44 -34.87
C GLU A 33 33.34 -7.59 -34.70
N GLY A 34 34.49 -8.23 -34.80
CA GLY A 34 35.77 -7.58 -34.57
C GLY A 34 36.80 -8.05 -35.56
N THR A 35 37.64 -7.12 -36.01
CA THR A 35 38.74 -7.45 -36.89
C THR A 35 40.09 -7.16 -36.24
N GLY A 36 41.11 -7.96 -36.51
CA GLY A 36 42.44 -7.83 -35.92
C GLY A 36 43.55 -8.42 -36.77
N LEU A 37 44.80 -8.03 -36.48
CA LEU A 37 45.99 -8.63 -37.10
C LEU A 37 46.29 -10.01 -36.52
N THR A 38 45.80 -10.27 -35.31
CA THR A 38 45.84 -11.58 -34.66
C THR A 38 44.42 -12.06 -34.37
N ARG A 39 44.26 -13.37 -34.17
CA ARG A 39 43.01 -13.98 -33.70
C ARG A 39 42.49 -13.32 -32.42
N GLU A 40 43.39 -13.07 -31.47
CA GLU A 40 43.04 -12.49 -30.17
C GLU A 40 42.61 -11.02 -30.30
N ASP A 41 43.23 -10.25 -31.19
CA ASP A 41 42.81 -8.87 -31.47
C ASP A 41 41.39 -8.82 -32.08
N ALA A 42 41.08 -9.74 -32.99
CA ALA A 42 39.76 -9.84 -33.60
C ALA A 42 38.67 -10.18 -32.56
N ILE A 43 38.94 -11.17 -31.70
CA ILE A 43 38.05 -11.57 -30.61
C ILE A 43 37.84 -10.42 -29.62
N ASN A 44 38.92 -9.74 -29.20
CA ASN A 44 38.84 -8.61 -28.28
C ASN A 44 38.01 -7.46 -28.85
N ASN A 45 38.19 -7.14 -30.14
CA ASN A 45 37.38 -6.12 -30.81
C ASN A 45 35.90 -6.52 -30.91
N ALA A 46 35.60 -7.79 -31.16
CA ALA A 46 34.24 -8.32 -31.24
C ALA A 46 33.53 -8.25 -29.87
N ILE A 47 34.24 -8.62 -28.80
CA ILE A 47 33.75 -8.50 -27.42
C ILE A 47 33.46 -7.03 -27.07
N ILE A 48 34.35 -6.11 -27.44
CA ILE A 48 34.15 -4.66 -27.18
C ILE A 48 32.90 -4.15 -27.91
N GLU A 49 32.69 -4.53 -29.18
CA GLU A 49 31.50 -4.13 -29.92
C GLU A 49 30.22 -4.73 -29.30
N ALA A 50 30.26 -6.00 -28.94
CA ALA A 50 29.14 -6.68 -28.28
C ALA A 50 28.76 -6.01 -26.94
N ILE A 51 29.76 -5.60 -26.14
CA ILE A 51 29.57 -4.86 -24.88
C ILE A 51 29.00 -3.47 -25.16
N GLY A 52 29.51 -2.79 -26.18
CA GLY A 52 29.00 -1.48 -26.63
C GLY A 52 27.51 -1.56 -26.94
N LYS A 53 27.09 -2.56 -27.72
CA LYS A 53 25.68 -2.84 -28.05
C LYS A 53 24.83 -3.18 -26.81
N MET A 54 25.37 -3.97 -25.88
CA MET A 54 24.63 -4.43 -24.71
C MET A 54 24.47 -3.34 -23.63
N SER A 55 25.47 -2.47 -23.48
CA SER A 55 25.54 -1.50 -22.37
C SER A 55 25.34 -0.04 -22.78
N GLY A 56 25.31 0.27 -24.09
CA GLY A 56 25.15 1.64 -24.59
C GLY A 56 26.34 2.57 -24.32
N VAL A 57 27.54 2.01 -24.07
CA VAL A 57 28.76 2.77 -23.72
C VAL A 57 29.64 2.97 -24.95
N SER A 58 30.35 4.11 -25.03
CA SER A 58 31.24 4.41 -26.15
C SER A 58 32.44 3.46 -26.22
N ILE A 59 32.66 2.91 -27.42
CA ILE A 59 33.71 1.93 -27.75
C ILE A 59 35.12 2.43 -27.39
N ASN A 60 35.36 3.74 -27.52
CA ASN A 60 36.65 4.37 -27.20
C ASN A 60 36.99 4.34 -25.70
N SER A 61 35.98 4.36 -24.82
CA SER A 61 36.19 4.21 -23.37
C SER A 61 36.50 2.76 -22.97
N LEU A 62 36.11 1.78 -23.78
CA LEU A 62 36.30 0.34 -23.52
C LEU A 62 37.70 -0.11 -23.99
N LYS A 63 38.18 0.38 -25.13
CA LYS A 63 39.54 0.11 -25.64
C LYS A 63 40.65 0.57 -24.68
N LYS A 64 40.42 1.65 -23.92
CA LYS A 64 41.36 2.18 -22.92
C LYS A 64 41.36 1.40 -21.59
N SER A 65 40.38 0.53 -21.35
CA SER A 65 40.20 -0.22 -20.10
C SER A 65 40.54 -1.72 -20.20
N ASN A 66 40.61 -2.29 -21.41
CA ASN A 66 40.76 -3.74 -21.65
C ASN A 66 42.18 -4.20 -21.99
N THR A 67 43.20 -3.33 -21.88
CA THR A 67 44.61 -3.74 -22.05
C THR A 67 45.05 -4.58 -20.86
N SER A 68 44.77 -5.89 -20.87
CA SER A 68 45.57 -7.01 -20.31
C SER A 68 44.70 -8.26 -20.20
N VAL A 69 44.68 -9.08 -21.24
CA VAL A 69 44.34 -10.50 -21.14
C VAL A 69 45.59 -11.25 -21.60
N SER A 70 46.37 -11.74 -20.64
CA SER A 70 47.58 -12.54 -20.91
C SER A 70 47.24 -14.01 -20.77
N THR A 71 47.56 -14.81 -21.79
CA THR A 71 47.32 -16.25 -21.82
C THR A 71 48.51 -17.01 -21.22
N ASP A 72 48.30 -17.68 -20.09
CA ASP A 72 49.21 -18.74 -19.63
C ASP A 72 48.77 -20.08 -20.22
N ASN A 73 49.70 -20.74 -20.91
CA ASN A 73 49.47 -21.89 -21.76
C ASN A 73 49.49 -23.21 -20.95
N SER A 74 48.53 -23.40 -20.04
CA SER A 74 48.43 -24.63 -19.23
C SER A 74 46.99 -25.13 -19.15
N GLY A 75 46.74 -26.30 -19.74
CA GLY A 75 45.41 -26.89 -19.94
C GLY A 75 44.76 -27.49 -18.69
N SER A 76 44.18 -26.64 -17.83
CA SER A 76 43.18 -27.07 -16.84
C SER A 76 42.20 -25.92 -16.54
N ASN A 77 40.89 -26.19 -16.67
CA ASN A 77 39.76 -25.28 -16.41
C ASN A 77 39.77 -23.93 -17.15
N ILE A 78 39.92 -23.99 -18.48
CA ILE A 78 39.91 -22.83 -19.40
C ILE A 78 38.58 -22.05 -19.34
N GLN A 79 37.43 -22.70 -19.17
CA GLN A 79 36.13 -21.98 -19.21
C GLN A 79 35.94 -21.01 -18.02
N ASP A 80 36.32 -21.43 -16.81
CA ASP A 80 36.07 -20.68 -15.57
C ASP A 80 37.06 -19.52 -15.40
N ASN A 81 38.33 -19.74 -15.73
CA ASN A 81 39.36 -18.70 -15.65
C ASN A 81 39.08 -17.57 -16.66
N TYR A 82 38.64 -17.90 -17.87
CA TYR A 82 38.27 -16.90 -18.87
C TYR A 82 37.00 -16.13 -18.49
N SER A 83 35.99 -16.78 -17.90
CA SER A 83 34.77 -16.10 -17.42
C SER A 83 35.08 -15.12 -16.28
N GLU A 84 35.98 -15.49 -15.36
CA GLU A 84 36.43 -14.61 -14.28
C GLU A 84 37.26 -13.42 -14.78
N GLN A 85 38.18 -13.65 -15.73
CA GLN A 85 38.97 -12.58 -16.35
C GLN A 85 38.11 -11.61 -17.16
N ILE A 86 37.10 -12.09 -17.90
CA ILE A 86 36.17 -11.25 -18.64
C ILE A 86 35.27 -10.45 -17.70
N SER A 87 34.75 -11.07 -16.64
CA SER A 87 33.99 -10.32 -15.63
C SER A 87 34.85 -9.22 -14.99
N LYS A 88 36.11 -9.50 -14.64
CA LYS A 88 37.06 -8.49 -14.11
C LYS A 88 37.39 -7.38 -15.12
N ALA A 89 37.77 -7.74 -16.34
CA ALA A 89 38.16 -6.80 -17.39
C ALA A 89 36.98 -5.90 -17.81
N THR A 90 35.78 -6.48 -17.89
CA THR A 90 34.56 -5.75 -18.25
C THR A 90 33.89 -5.05 -17.07
N LYS A 91 34.48 -5.14 -15.86
CA LYS A 91 33.93 -4.63 -14.60
C LYS A 91 32.51 -5.14 -14.34
N GLY A 92 32.26 -6.41 -14.68
CA GLY A 92 31.01 -7.11 -14.51
C GLY A 92 29.96 -6.79 -15.59
N ARG A 93 30.35 -6.27 -16.75
CA ARG A 93 29.41 -5.98 -17.85
C ARG A 93 29.10 -7.19 -18.71
N ALA A 94 30.02 -8.15 -18.81
CA ALA A 94 29.77 -9.46 -19.39
C ALA A 94 30.25 -10.54 -18.41
N ASP A 95 29.52 -11.65 -18.32
CA ASP A 95 29.90 -12.77 -17.46
C ASP A 95 30.63 -13.85 -18.27
N THR A 96 30.14 -14.12 -19.49
CA THR A 96 30.74 -15.10 -20.40
C THR A 96 30.63 -14.62 -21.85
N TYR A 97 31.32 -15.30 -22.75
CA TYR A 97 31.21 -15.09 -24.19
C TYR A 97 31.37 -16.43 -24.93
N GLU A 98 30.83 -16.48 -26.14
CA GLU A 98 30.91 -17.60 -27.07
C GLU A 98 31.45 -17.06 -28.40
N ILE A 99 32.51 -17.70 -28.88
CA ILE A 99 33.10 -17.39 -30.18
C ILE A 99 32.26 -18.14 -31.22
N ASN A 100 31.44 -17.42 -31.98
CA ASN A 100 30.59 -18.01 -33.01
C ASN A 100 31.43 -18.39 -34.25
N SER A 101 32.36 -17.52 -34.64
CA SER A 101 33.30 -17.77 -35.73
C SER A 101 34.58 -16.95 -35.61
N VAL A 102 35.67 -17.48 -36.19
CA VAL A 102 36.89 -16.73 -36.48
C VAL A 102 37.37 -17.15 -37.86
N GLU A 103 37.43 -16.20 -38.78
CA GLU A 103 37.86 -16.41 -40.16
C GLU A 103 39.10 -15.57 -40.45
N GLN A 104 40.01 -16.11 -41.26
CA GLN A 104 41.17 -15.39 -41.74
C GLN A 104 41.01 -15.10 -43.23
N ASP A 105 41.17 -13.85 -43.62
CA ASP A 105 41.10 -13.46 -45.03
C ASP A 105 42.41 -13.78 -45.78
N THR A 106 42.37 -13.65 -47.10
CA THR A 106 43.53 -13.86 -47.99
C THR A 106 44.70 -12.91 -47.72
N ASN A 107 44.47 -11.84 -46.96
CA ASN A 107 45.47 -10.84 -46.58
C ASN A 107 46.01 -11.07 -45.15
N GLY A 108 45.63 -12.18 -44.51
CA GLY A 108 46.07 -12.58 -43.18
C GLY A 108 45.33 -11.90 -42.02
N LYS A 109 44.30 -11.09 -42.28
CA LYS A 109 43.49 -10.40 -41.27
C LYS A 109 42.41 -11.31 -40.71
N TYR A 110 42.24 -11.31 -39.40
CA TYR A 110 41.23 -12.09 -38.71
C TYR A 110 39.94 -11.29 -38.53
N THR A 111 38.80 -11.94 -38.75
CA THR A 111 37.46 -11.45 -38.41
C THR A 111 36.80 -12.44 -37.46
N ALA A 112 36.35 -11.98 -36.30
CA ALA A 112 35.69 -12.79 -35.29
C ALA A 112 34.26 -12.31 -35.07
N ASN A 113 33.33 -13.24 -34.90
CA ASN A 113 31.97 -12.98 -34.46
C ASN A 113 31.79 -13.62 -33.07
N VAL A 114 31.41 -12.81 -32.08
CA VAL A 114 31.34 -13.22 -30.67
C VAL A 114 29.98 -12.83 -30.09
N THR A 115 29.34 -13.77 -29.40
CA THR A 115 28.19 -13.50 -28.54
C THR A 115 28.65 -13.35 -27.11
N ILE A 116 28.30 -12.27 -26.43
CA ILE A 116 28.51 -12.14 -24.98
C ILE A 116 27.21 -12.42 -24.24
N PHE A 117 27.32 -12.90 -23.01
CA PHE A 117 26.19 -13.13 -22.11
C PHE A 117 26.37 -12.35 -20.81
N LYS A 118 25.29 -11.71 -20.37
CA LYS A 118 25.18 -11.09 -19.06
C LYS A 118 24.00 -11.68 -18.29
N THR A 119 24.31 -12.44 -17.27
CA THR A 119 23.37 -13.05 -16.34
C THR A 119 23.22 -12.15 -15.12
N THR A 120 22.03 -11.61 -14.93
CA THR A 120 21.68 -10.84 -13.73
C THR A 120 20.82 -11.70 -12.84
N THR A 121 21.31 -11.99 -11.64
CA THR A 121 20.56 -12.68 -10.60
C THR A 121 20.06 -11.66 -9.59
N THR A 122 18.75 -11.53 -9.48
CA THR A 122 18.11 -10.69 -8.46
C THR A 122 17.39 -11.56 -7.45
N LYS A 123 17.61 -11.29 -6.17
CA LYS A 123 16.89 -11.92 -5.08
C LYS A 123 15.92 -10.93 -4.45
N LYS A 124 14.69 -11.36 -4.21
CA LYS A 124 13.64 -10.58 -3.52
C LYS A 124 12.95 -11.45 -2.47
N TYR A 125 12.75 -10.90 -1.28
CA TYR A 125 11.94 -11.57 -0.26
C TYR A 125 10.46 -11.43 -0.61
N GLN A 126 9.77 -12.56 -0.75
CA GLN A 126 8.32 -12.62 -0.87
C GLN A 126 7.74 -12.73 0.54
N ALA A 127 7.14 -11.64 1.03
CA ALA A 127 6.41 -11.65 2.29
C ALA A 127 5.14 -12.52 2.16
N PRO A 128 4.78 -13.30 3.20
CA PRO A 128 3.56 -14.09 3.20
C PRO A 128 2.32 -13.18 3.33
N GLY A 129 1.17 -13.65 2.85
CA GLY A 129 -0.11 -12.95 2.98
C GLY A 129 -0.48 -12.09 1.76
N LEU A 130 -1.40 -11.14 1.96
CA LEU A 130 -1.88 -10.26 0.90
C LEU A 130 -0.80 -9.28 0.46
N SER A 131 -0.66 -9.07 -0.85
CA SER A 131 0.28 -8.07 -1.37
C SER A 131 0.03 -6.69 -0.76
N ALA A 132 1.10 -6.00 -0.45
CA ALA A 132 1.08 -4.61 0.00
C ALA A 132 0.82 -3.64 -1.17
N ASP A 133 1.18 -4.02 -2.40
CA ASP A 133 1.30 -3.10 -3.54
C ASP A 133 -0.02 -2.44 -3.97
N ASN A 134 -1.16 -3.08 -3.68
CA ASN A 134 -2.49 -2.60 -4.06
C ASN A 134 -3.18 -1.77 -2.96
N ARG A 135 -2.50 -1.51 -1.84
CA ARG A 135 -3.06 -0.80 -0.69
C ARG A 135 -2.18 0.38 -0.33
N ARG A 136 -2.81 1.54 -0.11
CA ARG A 136 -2.13 2.70 0.45
C ARG A 136 -1.63 2.39 1.86
N SER A 137 -0.43 2.83 2.21
CA SER A 137 0.08 2.71 3.58
C SER A 137 -0.33 3.90 4.44
N ILE A 138 -0.64 3.62 5.71
CA ILE A 138 -1.05 4.65 6.67
C ILE A 138 -0.38 4.42 8.02
N THR A 139 0.02 5.50 8.68
CA THR A 139 0.44 5.50 10.08
C THR A 139 -0.51 6.40 10.87
N VAL A 140 -0.82 5.99 12.09
CA VAL A 140 -1.68 6.73 13.03
C VAL A 140 -0.82 7.24 14.16
N PHE A 141 -0.91 8.53 14.50
CA PHE A 141 -0.28 9.11 15.67
C PHE A 141 -1.28 9.84 16.55
N ASP A 142 -1.14 9.64 17.86
CA ASP A 142 -1.72 10.52 18.87
C ASP A 142 -0.87 11.79 19.01
N SER A 143 -1.51 12.93 18.78
CA SER A 143 -0.93 14.27 18.93
C SER A 143 -1.57 15.06 20.07
N THR A 144 -2.26 14.37 21.00
CA THR A 144 -2.88 14.99 22.17
C THR A 144 -1.84 15.70 23.04
N PRO A 145 -1.88 17.04 23.16
CA PRO A 145 -0.86 17.80 23.88
C PRO A 145 -0.99 17.65 25.41
N ASP A 146 -2.22 17.43 25.88
CA ASP A 146 -2.55 17.34 27.30
C ASP A 146 -2.08 16.00 27.88
N ALA A 147 -1.13 16.06 28.82
CA ALA A 147 -0.54 14.91 29.47
C ALA A 147 -1.57 14.03 30.20
N ALA A 148 -2.64 14.63 30.76
CA ALA A 148 -3.68 13.89 31.47
C ALA A 148 -4.55 13.07 30.51
N LYS A 149 -4.61 13.45 29.24
CA LYS A 149 -5.43 12.79 28.20
C LYS A 149 -4.65 11.74 27.41
N ARG A 150 -3.32 11.70 27.52
CA ARG A 150 -2.45 10.77 26.75
C ARG A 150 -2.80 9.29 26.94
N GLY A 151 -3.21 8.87 28.14
CA GLY A 151 -3.65 7.49 28.37
C GLY A 151 -4.90 7.11 27.57
N ILE A 152 -5.81 8.07 27.36
CA ILE A 152 -7.01 7.90 26.52
C ILE A 152 -6.61 7.92 25.04
N GLY A 153 -5.69 8.82 24.66
CA GLY A 153 -5.18 8.93 23.30
C GLY A 153 -4.52 7.63 22.81
N SER A 154 -3.62 7.03 23.60
CA SER A 154 -3.01 5.74 23.25
C SER A 154 -4.05 4.62 23.11
N ALA A 155 -5.02 4.52 24.02
CA ALA A 155 -6.08 3.52 23.93
C ALA A 155 -6.97 3.73 22.68
N LEU A 156 -7.28 4.99 22.35
CA LEU A 156 -8.02 5.35 21.14
C LEU A 156 -7.22 5.06 19.86
N GLN A 157 -5.92 5.35 19.84
CA GLN A 157 -5.02 5.04 18.72
C GLN A 157 -5.08 3.55 18.37
N GLN A 158 -5.02 2.66 19.37
CA GLN A 158 -5.10 1.22 19.16
C GLN A 158 -6.45 0.78 18.57
N LYS A 159 -7.56 1.41 18.97
CA LYS A 159 -8.88 1.12 18.38
C LYS A 159 -8.97 1.61 16.93
N ILE A 160 -8.49 2.82 16.64
CA ILE A 160 -8.44 3.35 15.27
C ILE A 160 -7.59 2.44 14.37
N ILE A 161 -6.41 2.01 14.84
CA ILE A 161 -5.55 1.05 14.12
C ILE A 161 -6.31 -0.26 13.86
N SER A 162 -7.02 -0.79 14.86
CA SER A 162 -7.81 -2.02 14.72
C SER A 162 -8.88 -1.89 13.63
N ASP A 163 -9.65 -0.81 13.63
CA ASP A 163 -10.73 -0.58 12.66
C ASP A 163 -10.17 -0.38 11.24
N LEU A 164 -9.07 0.36 11.09
CA LEU A 164 -8.38 0.51 9.81
C LEU A 164 -7.80 -0.83 9.30
N LEU A 165 -7.26 -1.68 10.17
CA LEU A 165 -6.79 -3.02 9.81
C LEU A 165 -7.94 -3.92 9.36
N GLN A 166 -9.06 -3.91 10.10
CA GLN A 166 -10.25 -4.71 9.79
C GLN A 166 -10.87 -4.32 8.44
N SER A 167 -10.77 -3.05 8.04
CA SER A 167 -11.21 -2.57 6.73
C SER A 167 -10.48 -3.25 5.56
N ARG A 168 -9.24 -3.71 5.78
CA ARG A 168 -8.32 -4.25 4.76
C ARG A 168 -8.02 -3.30 3.59
N LYS A 169 -8.34 -2.01 3.72
CA LYS A 169 -8.09 -1.00 2.67
C LYS A 169 -6.70 -0.36 2.75
N PHE A 170 -6.04 -0.46 3.90
CA PHE A 170 -4.72 0.10 4.14
C PHE A 170 -3.68 -0.96 4.53
N ASN A 171 -2.41 -0.65 4.27
CA ASN A 171 -1.29 -1.23 5.00
C ASN A 171 -1.04 -0.33 6.23
N VAL A 172 -1.59 -0.70 7.38
CA VAL A 172 -1.39 0.08 8.62
C VAL A 172 0.00 -0.24 9.16
N LEU A 173 0.84 0.79 9.31
CA LEU A 173 2.24 0.64 9.71
C LEU A 173 2.40 1.00 11.18
N ASP A 174 3.03 0.09 11.94
CA ASP A 174 3.46 0.36 13.31
C ASP A 174 4.69 1.27 13.32
N ARG A 175 4.64 2.32 14.16
CA ARG A 175 5.74 3.26 14.40
C ARG A 175 5.98 3.50 15.89
N ASP A 176 5.21 2.88 16.78
CA ASP A 176 5.28 3.12 18.22
C ASP A 176 6.39 2.28 18.87
N PHE A 177 6.68 1.09 18.33
CA PHE A 177 7.59 0.11 18.95
C PHE A 177 8.86 -0.16 18.13
N SER A 178 9.70 0.87 17.93
CA SER A 178 10.94 0.75 17.14
C SER A 178 12.04 -0.12 17.78
N GLY A 179 12.04 -0.29 19.09
CA GLY A 179 13.10 -1.02 19.82
C GLY A 179 13.26 -2.47 19.34
N TYR A 180 12.16 -3.22 19.25
CA TYR A 180 12.18 -4.61 18.78
C TYR A 180 12.62 -4.72 17.31
N TYR A 181 12.28 -3.72 16.49
CA TYR A 181 12.66 -3.70 15.08
C TYR A 181 14.17 -3.53 14.90
N GLU A 182 14.78 -2.63 15.67
CA GLU A 182 16.23 -2.43 15.60
C GLU A 182 17.01 -3.62 16.19
N MET A 183 16.47 -4.28 17.23
CA MET A 183 17.04 -5.54 17.74
C MET A 183 17.08 -6.62 16.65
N GLU A 184 15.97 -6.83 15.93
CA GLU A 184 15.92 -7.90 14.94
C GLU A 184 16.70 -7.58 13.66
N LYS A 185 16.76 -6.30 13.30
CA LYS A 185 17.66 -5.81 12.26
C LYS A 185 19.14 -5.99 12.63
N ALA A 186 19.49 -5.91 13.92
CA ALA A 186 20.84 -6.20 14.39
C ALA A 186 21.15 -7.70 14.27
N LEU A 187 20.21 -8.59 14.62
CA LEU A 187 20.35 -10.05 14.43
C LEU A 187 20.58 -10.43 12.96
N ILE A 188 19.82 -9.83 12.03
CA ILE A 188 20.01 -10.06 10.58
C ILE A 188 21.40 -9.59 10.11
N LYS A 189 21.99 -8.59 10.78
CA LYS A 189 23.30 -8.02 10.43
C LYS A 189 24.49 -8.66 11.16
N SER A 190 24.27 -9.40 12.24
CA SER A 190 25.36 -9.98 13.05
C SER A 190 26.11 -11.11 12.34
N GLY A 191 25.51 -11.69 11.29
CA GLY A 191 26.01 -12.87 10.61
C GLY A 191 25.47 -14.19 11.16
N ASP A 192 24.73 -14.15 12.27
CA ASP A 192 24.09 -15.34 12.87
C ASP A 192 22.83 -15.77 12.10
N ALA A 193 22.16 -14.82 11.43
CA ALA A 193 21.02 -15.10 10.57
C ALA A 193 21.47 -15.73 9.24
N ALA A 194 20.60 -16.54 8.64
CA ALA A 194 20.85 -17.08 7.30
C ALA A 194 21.06 -15.93 6.28
N SER A 195 22.01 -16.08 5.36
CA SER A 195 22.44 -15.00 4.46
C SER A 195 21.29 -14.36 3.64
N ASP A 196 20.28 -15.15 3.29
CA ASP A 196 19.10 -14.69 2.55
C ASP A 196 18.09 -13.91 3.41
N GLU A 197 18.23 -13.88 4.73
CA GLU A 197 17.41 -13.07 5.64
C GLU A 197 17.61 -11.56 5.41
N VAL A 198 18.77 -11.14 4.90
CA VAL A 198 19.07 -9.75 4.57
C VAL A 198 18.05 -9.14 3.59
N TYR A 199 17.41 -9.97 2.76
CA TYR A 199 16.40 -9.51 1.81
C TYR A 199 15.09 -9.06 2.49
N LYS A 200 14.81 -9.49 3.73
CA LYS A 200 13.66 -8.98 4.50
C LYS A 200 13.77 -7.48 4.75
N LEU A 201 14.99 -6.97 4.93
CA LEU A 201 15.26 -5.55 5.18
C LEU A 201 14.91 -4.65 3.97
N LYS A 202 14.77 -5.21 2.76
CA LYS A 202 14.34 -4.49 1.55
C LYS A 202 12.81 -4.38 1.39
N ASN A 203 12.04 -4.95 2.32
CA ASN A 203 10.57 -4.99 2.25
C ASN A 203 9.88 -3.99 3.19
N VAL A 204 10.63 -3.10 3.85
CA VAL A 204 10.05 -2.09 4.75
C VAL A 204 9.18 -1.12 3.96
N LEU A 205 7.93 -0.95 4.39
CA LEU A 205 7.01 -0.01 3.78
C LEU A 205 7.20 1.41 4.34
N ALA A 206 7.20 2.39 3.44
CA ALA A 206 7.03 3.80 3.79
C ALA A 206 5.54 4.13 3.87
N THR A 207 5.16 5.17 4.63
CA THR A 207 3.76 5.59 4.74
C THR A 207 3.38 6.53 3.60
N ASP A 208 2.23 6.30 2.97
CA ASP A 208 1.65 7.24 2.01
C ASP A 208 0.89 8.34 2.75
N TYR A 209 0.16 7.95 3.80
CA TYR A 209 -0.67 8.85 4.60
C TYR A 209 -0.27 8.84 6.06
N ILE A 210 -0.44 9.99 6.71
CA ILE A 210 -0.33 10.11 8.17
C ILE A 210 -1.68 10.57 8.70
N LEU A 211 -2.29 9.77 9.56
CA LEU A 211 -3.42 10.17 10.38
C LEU A 211 -2.90 10.73 11.69
N LEU A 212 -3.16 12.01 11.92
CA LEU A 212 -2.96 12.66 13.21
C LEU A 212 -4.32 12.85 13.86
N PHE A 213 -4.44 12.49 15.13
CA PHE A 213 -5.61 12.86 15.92
C PHE A 213 -5.18 13.44 17.27
N SER A 214 -6.03 14.25 17.88
CA SER A 214 -5.81 14.82 19.21
C SER A 214 -7.14 14.96 19.93
N ILE A 215 -7.15 14.57 21.21
CA ILE A 215 -8.31 14.78 22.08
C ILE A 215 -8.28 16.22 22.59
N SER A 216 -9.04 17.10 21.94
CA SER A 216 -9.08 18.52 22.29
C SER A 216 -9.98 18.79 23.49
N GLY A 217 -11.10 18.07 23.64
CA GLY A 217 -12.08 18.29 24.70
C GLY A 217 -12.55 17.01 25.39
N LEU A 218 -12.72 17.09 26.71
CA LEU A 218 -13.35 16.05 27.54
C LEU A 218 -14.16 16.74 28.63
N GLU A 219 -15.48 16.66 28.55
CA GLU A 219 -16.40 17.26 29.53
C GLU A 219 -17.34 16.20 30.10
N GLY A 220 -17.29 15.98 31.42
CA GLY A 220 -18.13 15.00 32.11
C GLY A 220 -19.32 15.63 32.84
N LYS A 221 -20.50 15.03 32.71
CA LYS A 221 -21.70 15.33 33.50
C LYS A 221 -22.22 14.04 34.14
N GLN A 222 -22.28 14.01 35.47
CA GLN A 222 -22.88 12.90 36.21
C GLN A 222 -24.38 13.16 36.39
N LYS A 223 -25.21 12.19 36.01
CA LYS A 223 -26.66 12.22 36.24
C LYS A 223 -27.05 11.06 37.14
N THR A 224 -27.67 11.35 38.26
CA THR A 224 -28.21 10.34 39.19
C THR A 224 -29.69 10.15 38.94
N SER A 225 -30.12 8.90 38.75
CA SER A 225 -31.53 8.55 38.60
C SER A 225 -32.24 8.65 39.95
N ASN A 226 -33.20 9.56 40.06
CA ASN A 226 -34.01 9.75 41.27
C ASN A 226 -34.87 8.52 41.62
N LEU A 227 -35.19 7.66 40.65
CA LEU A 227 -35.99 6.44 40.88
C LEU A 227 -35.16 5.22 41.30
N THR A 228 -33.90 5.12 40.84
CA THR A 228 -33.10 3.90 41.04
C THR A 228 -31.84 4.13 41.88
N GLY A 229 -31.51 5.38 42.19
CA GLY A 229 -30.25 5.77 42.84
C GLY A 229 -29.00 5.55 41.97
N LYS A 230 -29.14 5.00 40.76
CA LYS A 230 -28.00 4.71 39.88
C LYS A 230 -27.46 6.00 39.26
N SER A 231 -26.15 6.19 39.35
CA SER A 231 -25.43 7.27 38.66
C SER A 231 -25.02 6.82 37.27
N LYS A 232 -25.17 7.72 36.29
CA LYS A 232 -24.68 7.56 34.92
C LYS A 232 -23.79 8.74 34.60
N THR A 233 -22.56 8.47 34.20
CA THR A 233 -21.61 9.51 33.79
C THR A 233 -21.67 9.64 32.27
N GLU A 234 -22.08 10.80 31.80
CA GLU A 234 -22.10 11.16 30.38
C GLU A 234 -20.88 12.05 30.12
N ILE A 235 -20.01 11.64 29.19
CA ILE A 235 -18.84 12.43 28.80
C ILE A 235 -19.00 12.87 27.35
N GLU A 236 -18.83 14.16 27.09
CA GLU A 236 -18.65 14.72 25.76
C GLU A 236 -17.17 14.71 25.41
N VAL A 237 -16.84 14.01 24.31
CA VAL A 237 -15.48 13.84 23.81
C VAL A 237 -15.36 14.59 22.49
N ILE A 238 -14.36 15.46 22.40
CA ILE A 238 -14.02 16.20 21.18
C ILE A 238 -12.66 15.71 20.70
N VAL A 239 -12.63 15.19 19.46
CA VAL A 239 -11.43 14.69 18.80
C VAL A 239 -11.25 15.40 17.48
N ASP A 240 -10.14 16.11 17.34
CA ASP A 240 -9.70 16.67 16.06
C ASP A 240 -8.81 15.66 15.36
N TYR A 241 -9.04 15.45 14.07
CA TYR A 241 -8.22 14.52 13.30
C TYR A 241 -8.05 14.95 11.85
N ARG A 242 -6.90 14.61 11.28
CA ARG A 242 -6.53 14.99 9.91
C ARG A 242 -5.65 13.93 9.26
N VAL A 243 -5.79 13.82 7.94
CA VAL A 243 -4.99 12.93 7.10
C VAL A 243 -4.09 13.76 6.20
N LEU A 244 -2.79 13.53 6.28
CA LEU A 244 -1.77 14.19 5.47
C LEU A 244 -1.23 13.23 4.42
N LEU A 245 -0.97 13.73 3.22
CA LEU A 245 -0.17 13.01 2.22
C LEU A 245 1.32 13.19 2.56
N PHE A 246 2.04 12.11 2.89
CA PHE A 246 3.42 12.17 3.37
C PHE A 246 4.37 12.87 2.39
N ALA A 247 4.22 12.59 1.09
CA ALA A 247 5.10 13.13 0.05
C ALA A 247 5.05 14.66 -0.08
N THR A 248 3.93 15.29 0.26
CA THR A 248 3.71 16.74 0.04
C THR A 248 3.39 17.50 1.33
N ARG A 249 3.16 16.78 2.44
CA ARG A 249 2.63 17.33 3.70
C ARG A 249 1.26 18.02 3.58
N GLN A 250 0.59 17.88 2.45
CA GLN A 250 -0.73 18.47 2.26
C GLN A 250 -1.78 17.74 3.10
N ILE A 251 -2.58 18.49 3.86
CA ILE A 251 -3.77 17.96 4.52
C ILE A 251 -4.79 17.63 3.41
N LYS A 252 -5.14 16.35 3.30
CA LYS A 252 -6.12 15.85 2.33
C LYS A 252 -7.52 15.72 2.93
N PHE A 253 -7.60 15.60 4.25
CA PHE A 253 -8.86 15.50 4.99
C PHE A 253 -8.63 16.01 6.41
N SER A 254 -9.62 16.69 6.97
CA SER A 254 -9.65 17.08 8.38
C SER A 254 -11.07 17.17 8.86
N ASN A 255 -11.33 16.76 10.10
CA ASN A 255 -12.63 16.88 10.71
C ASN A 255 -12.49 16.95 12.24
N THR A 256 -13.57 17.37 12.89
CA THR A 256 -13.71 17.39 14.35
C THR A 256 -14.92 16.53 14.72
N LEU A 257 -14.68 15.50 15.52
CA LEU A 257 -15.73 14.67 16.08
C LEU A 257 -16.09 15.21 17.47
N SER A 258 -17.35 15.59 17.68
CA SER A 258 -17.92 15.73 19.03
C SER A 258 -18.94 14.60 19.27
N MET A 259 -18.74 13.82 20.33
CA MET A 259 -19.58 12.68 20.65
C MET A 259 -19.83 12.58 22.16
N LYS A 260 -21.10 12.38 22.54
CA LYS A 260 -21.47 12.05 23.92
C LYS A 260 -21.46 10.54 24.12
N VAL A 261 -20.64 10.07 25.05
CA VAL A 261 -20.53 8.67 25.42
C VAL A 261 -21.02 8.47 26.85
N ASN A 262 -21.76 7.38 27.04
CA ASN A 262 -22.23 6.99 28.35
C ASN A 262 -21.23 6.01 28.96
N LEU A 263 -20.69 6.36 30.13
CA LEU A 263 -19.80 5.49 30.84
C LEU A 263 -20.55 4.66 31.88
N LYS A 264 -20.18 3.37 31.95
CA LYS A 264 -20.57 2.49 33.07
C LYS A 264 -19.65 2.70 34.27
N ASP A 265 -18.37 2.99 34.00
CA ASP A 265 -17.31 3.26 34.99
C ASP A 265 -16.75 4.68 34.82
N ASN A 266 -16.13 5.27 35.85
CA ASN A 266 -15.70 6.67 35.80
C ASN A 266 -14.50 6.99 34.89
N SER A 267 -13.92 6.00 34.18
CA SER A 267 -12.75 6.21 33.31
C SER A 267 -13.05 5.93 31.85
N LEU A 268 -12.81 6.92 30.99
CA LEU A 268 -12.93 6.77 29.53
C LEU A 268 -11.84 5.85 28.96
N SER A 269 -10.62 5.89 29.49
CA SER A 269 -9.51 5.04 28.98
C SER A 269 -9.75 3.55 29.24
N ALA A 270 -10.53 3.21 30.27
CA ALA A 270 -10.92 1.83 30.57
C ALA A 270 -12.23 1.41 29.88
N ASN A 271 -12.97 2.35 29.27
CA ASN A 271 -14.25 2.07 28.64
C ASN A 271 -14.09 1.69 27.17
N GLU A 272 -13.81 0.41 26.96
CA GLU A 272 -13.64 -0.23 25.66
C GLU A 272 -14.78 0.06 24.67
N ALA A 273 -16.04 0.05 25.13
CA ALA A 273 -17.19 0.29 24.27
C ALA A 273 -17.25 1.74 23.77
N ALA A 274 -16.99 2.70 24.66
CA ALA A 274 -16.96 4.12 24.31
C ALA A 274 -15.82 4.44 23.33
N LEU A 275 -14.60 3.94 23.62
CA LEU A 275 -13.44 4.12 22.74
C LEU A 275 -13.68 3.50 21.36
N LYS A 276 -14.29 2.32 21.31
CA LYS A 276 -14.64 1.65 20.05
C LYS A 276 -15.67 2.44 19.25
N GLN A 277 -16.66 3.07 19.90
CA GLN A 277 -17.62 3.93 19.21
C GLN A 277 -16.96 5.15 18.57
N ILE A 278 -16.07 5.82 19.31
CA ILE A 278 -15.31 6.98 18.83
C ILE A 278 -14.38 6.56 17.67
N ALA A 279 -13.63 5.46 17.83
CA ALA A 279 -12.72 4.95 16.82
C ALA A 279 -13.44 4.54 15.52
N ASN A 280 -14.56 3.81 15.62
CA ASN A 280 -15.36 3.42 14.46
C ASN A 280 -15.81 4.65 13.66
N ARG A 281 -16.15 5.73 14.35
CA ARG A 281 -16.58 6.98 13.71
C ARG A 281 -15.44 7.64 12.95
N ILE A 282 -14.27 7.80 13.59
CA ILE A 282 -13.08 8.39 12.98
C ILE A 282 -12.62 7.54 11.79
N ALA A 283 -12.47 6.22 11.98
CA ALA A 283 -12.04 5.30 10.93
C ALA A 283 -13.05 5.27 9.77
N GLY A 284 -14.36 5.29 10.07
CA GLY A 284 -15.42 5.37 9.06
C GLY A 284 -15.36 6.64 8.22
N ASP A 285 -15.16 7.80 8.84
CA ASP A 285 -15.03 9.08 8.14
C ASP A 285 -13.80 9.07 7.21
N ILE A 286 -12.66 8.54 7.68
CA ILE A 286 -11.42 8.40 6.88
C ILE A 286 -11.60 7.41 5.73
N LEU A 287 -12.20 6.25 6.00
CA LEU A 287 -12.45 5.23 4.98
C LEU A 287 -13.39 5.76 3.90
N ASN A 288 -14.46 6.46 4.27
CA ASN A 288 -15.38 7.04 3.30
C ASN A 288 -14.74 8.15 2.46
N ALA A 289 -13.85 8.95 3.06
CA ALA A 289 -13.13 10.00 2.34
C ALA A 289 -12.12 9.43 1.31
N ILE A 290 -11.42 8.35 1.64
CA ILE A 290 -10.32 7.80 0.81
C ILE A 290 -10.80 6.64 -0.08
N TYR A 291 -11.70 5.82 0.43
CA TYR A 291 -12.28 4.63 -0.21
C TYR A 291 -13.80 4.62 -0.05
N PRO A 292 -14.55 5.48 -0.76
CA PRO A 292 -16.00 5.47 -0.74
C PRO A 292 -16.56 4.05 -0.93
N LEU A 293 -17.59 3.71 -0.17
CA LEU A 293 -18.26 2.41 -0.25
C LEU A 293 -18.79 2.20 -1.68
N LYS A 294 -18.35 1.11 -2.33
CA LYS A 294 -18.73 0.77 -3.69
C LYS A 294 -19.34 -0.61 -3.78
N VAL A 295 -20.34 -0.73 -4.64
CA VAL A 295 -20.93 -2.03 -5.00
C VAL A 295 -19.90 -2.89 -5.72
N ALA A 296 -19.59 -4.05 -5.14
CA ALA A 296 -18.60 -4.98 -5.67
C ALA A 296 -19.22 -5.99 -6.64
N SER A 297 -20.44 -6.45 -6.36
CA SER A 297 -21.21 -7.34 -7.25
C SER A 297 -22.71 -7.09 -7.06
N VAL A 298 -23.52 -7.44 -8.07
CA VAL A 298 -24.98 -7.52 -7.98
C VAL A 298 -25.40 -8.84 -8.60
N GLU A 299 -25.89 -9.77 -7.78
CA GLU A 299 -26.29 -11.12 -8.19
C GLU A 299 -27.67 -11.42 -7.65
N ASN A 300 -28.61 -11.85 -8.50
CA ASN A 300 -29.98 -12.20 -8.09
C ASN A 300 -30.68 -11.10 -7.25
N ASN A 301 -30.47 -9.83 -7.61
CA ASN A 301 -30.99 -8.66 -6.88
C ASN A 301 -30.44 -8.49 -5.43
N GLU A 302 -29.37 -9.23 -5.09
CA GLU A 302 -28.56 -9.06 -3.87
C GLU A 302 -27.30 -8.27 -4.23
N VAL A 303 -27.08 -7.15 -3.55
CA VAL A 303 -25.92 -6.27 -3.70
C VAL A 303 -24.84 -6.73 -2.74
N VAL A 304 -23.61 -6.87 -3.22
CA VAL A 304 -22.47 -7.33 -2.41
C VAL A 304 -21.45 -6.22 -2.26
N PHE A 305 -20.99 -6.01 -1.02
CA PHE A 305 -19.90 -5.10 -0.67
C PHE A 305 -18.66 -5.87 -0.24
N SER A 306 -17.48 -5.38 -0.63
CA SER A 306 -16.18 -5.97 -0.28
C SER A 306 -15.71 -5.59 1.14
N GLN A 307 -16.64 -5.35 2.07
CA GLN A 307 -16.37 -4.96 3.44
C GLN A 307 -17.53 -5.37 4.35
N SER A 308 -17.24 -5.48 5.65
CA SER A 308 -18.24 -5.72 6.68
C SER A 308 -18.98 -4.42 7.03
N LEU A 309 -20.30 -4.43 6.94
CA LEU A 309 -21.24 -3.36 7.30
C LEU A 309 -22.21 -3.88 8.37
N ASN A 310 -22.91 -3.01 9.10
CA ASN A 310 -23.85 -3.49 10.11
C ASN A 310 -25.14 -3.95 9.42
N GLN A 311 -25.68 -5.08 9.89
CA GLN A 311 -26.97 -5.58 9.43
C GLN A 311 -28.07 -4.58 9.81
N GLY A 312 -29.00 -4.32 8.89
CA GLY A 312 -30.07 -3.35 9.03
C GLY A 312 -29.69 -1.91 8.62
N ASP A 313 -28.41 -1.62 8.35
CA ASP A 313 -28.02 -0.31 7.84
C ASP A 313 -28.62 -0.09 6.44
N VAL A 314 -29.13 1.13 6.20
CA VAL A 314 -29.72 1.53 4.92
C VAL A 314 -28.78 2.52 4.23
N TYR A 315 -28.63 2.36 2.91
CA TYR A 315 -27.78 3.22 2.10
C TYR A 315 -28.51 3.70 0.84
N GLU A 316 -28.20 4.92 0.41
CA GLU A 316 -28.53 5.41 -0.93
C GLU A 316 -27.33 5.20 -1.85
N CYS A 317 -27.57 4.68 -3.04
CA CYS A 317 -26.55 4.40 -4.04
C CYS A 317 -26.66 5.35 -5.24
N PHE A 318 -25.51 5.68 -5.82
CA PHE A 318 -25.36 6.68 -6.87
C PHE A 318 -24.41 6.17 -7.96
N ALA A 319 -24.81 6.36 -9.22
CA ALA A 319 -23.94 6.18 -10.37
C ALA A 319 -23.03 7.40 -10.54
N LEU A 320 -21.75 7.15 -10.84
CA LEU A 320 -20.77 8.19 -11.11
C LEU A 320 -20.71 8.53 -12.60
N GLY A 321 -21.11 9.74 -12.96
CA GLY A 321 -21.07 10.29 -14.30
C GLY A 321 -19.75 11.01 -14.64
N LYS A 322 -19.86 12.11 -15.39
CA LYS A 322 -18.72 12.90 -15.86
C LYS A 322 -17.96 13.55 -14.69
N VAL A 323 -16.65 13.66 -14.83
CA VAL A 323 -15.80 14.42 -13.89
C VAL A 323 -16.11 15.90 -14.04
N ILE A 324 -16.36 16.57 -12.93
CA ILE A 324 -16.48 18.02 -12.84
C ILE A 324 -15.11 18.57 -12.48
N LYS A 325 -14.65 19.52 -13.29
CA LYS A 325 -13.41 20.26 -13.04
C LYS A 325 -13.76 21.68 -12.60
N ASP A 326 -13.02 22.17 -11.61
CA ASP A 326 -13.12 23.56 -11.22
C ASP A 326 -12.73 24.47 -12.41
N THR A 327 -13.49 25.54 -12.59
CA THR A 327 -13.29 26.43 -13.75
C THR A 327 -12.03 27.27 -13.64
N TYR A 328 -11.55 27.54 -12.42
CA TYR A 328 -10.34 28.32 -12.15
C TYR A 328 -9.11 27.43 -12.01
N THR A 329 -9.14 26.44 -11.11
CA THR A 329 -7.97 25.61 -10.79
C THR A 329 -7.75 24.48 -11.78
N LYS A 330 -8.78 24.13 -12.58
CA LYS A 330 -8.82 22.95 -13.47
C LYS A 330 -8.65 21.61 -12.74
N GLU A 331 -8.64 21.62 -11.42
CA GLU A 331 -8.60 20.41 -10.61
C GLU A 331 -9.92 19.67 -10.67
N ASN A 332 -9.89 18.35 -10.45
CA ASN A 332 -11.09 17.55 -10.38
C ASN A 332 -11.81 17.81 -9.05
N THR A 333 -12.98 18.45 -9.09
CA THR A 333 -13.80 18.76 -7.90
C THR A 333 -14.66 17.56 -7.49
N GLY A 334 -15.10 16.75 -8.46
CA GLY A 334 -15.97 15.62 -8.20
C GLY A 334 -16.48 14.97 -9.47
N ARG A 335 -17.56 14.19 -9.35
CA ARG A 335 -18.29 13.62 -10.48
C ARG A 335 -19.77 13.93 -10.33
N VAL A 336 -20.47 14.06 -11.45
CA VAL A 336 -21.94 14.11 -11.43
C VAL A 336 -22.45 12.79 -10.84
N GLU A 337 -23.33 12.87 -9.86
CA GLU A 337 -23.93 11.71 -9.22
C GLU A 337 -25.42 11.66 -9.55
N SER A 338 -25.92 10.46 -9.81
CA SER A 338 -27.35 10.23 -10.07
C SER A 338 -27.81 9.07 -9.20
N LYS A 339 -28.82 9.29 -8.37
CA LYS A 339 -29.36 8.26 -7.48
C LYS A 339 -29.82 7.07 -8.32
N THR A 340 -29.28 5.89 -8.03
CA THR A 340 -29.64 4.64 -8.70
C THR A 340 -30.61 3.81 -7.87
N GLY A 341 -30.54 3.91 -6.54
CA GLY A 341 -31.44 3.18 -5.67
C GLY A 341 -31.13 3.31 -4.19
N SER A 342 -31.87 2.55 -3.40
CA SER A 342 -31.72 2.41 -1.95
C SER A 342 -31.54 0.92 -1.61
N ILE A 343 -30.69 0.60 -0.64
CA ILE A 343 -30.37 -0.77 -0.23
C ILE A 343 -30.39 -0.91 1.29
N GLU A 344 -30.67 -2.11 1.78
CA GLU A 344 -30.64 -2.46 3.21
C GLU A 344 -29.76 -3.70 3.42
N ILE A 345 -28.79 -3.62 4.34
CA ILE A 345 -27.88 -4.74 4.65
C ILE A 345 -28.67 -5.88 5.31
N THR A 346 -28.74 -7.04 4.66
CA THR A 346 -29.50 -8.21 5.13
C THR A 346 -28.65 -9.19 5.93
N ARG A 347 -27.37 -9.34 5.56
CA ARG A 347 -26.43 -10.23 6.24
C ARG A 347 -25.00 -9.76 6.07
N THR A 348 -24.18 -10.07 7.07
CA THR A 348 -22.77 -9.69 7.09
C THR A 348 -21.89 -10.88 7.44
N SER A 349 -20.75 -10.96 6.78
CA SER A 349 -19.65 -11.87 7.06
C SER A 349 -18.38 -11.06 7.38
N PRO A 350 -17.30 -11.69 7.88
CA PRO A 350 -16.06 -10.97 8.22
C PRO A 350 -15.36 -10.24 7.06
N LYS A 351 -15.78 -10.45 5.81
CA LYS A 351 -15.16 -9.88 4.60
C LYS A 351 -16.16 -9.23 3.65
N LEU A 352 -17.42 -9.64 3.69
CA LEU A 352 -18.45 -9.25 2.74
C LEU A 352 -19.74 -8.91 3.49
N SER A 353 -20.46 -7.93 2.99
CA SER A 353 -21.84 -7.65 3.36
C SER A 353 -22.73 -7.77 2.16
N TYR A 354 -23.95 -8.22 2.40
CA TYR A 354 -24.96 -8.47 1.39
C TYR A 354 -26.18 -7.63 1.73
N ALA A 355 -26.81 -7.08 0.70
CA ALA A 355 -27.92 -6.16 0.84
C ALA A 355 -29.00 -6.45 -0.18
N LYS A 356 -30.25 -6.20 0.20
CA LYS A 356 -31.37 -6.21 -0.74
C LYS A 356 -31.57 -4.81 -1.29
N ILE A 357 -31.96 -4.72 -2.56
CA ILE A 357 -32.41 -3.46 -3.15
C ILE A 357 -33.83 -3.17 -2.66
N THR A 358 -34.03 -2.04 -1.99
CA THR A 358 -35.34 -1.58 -1.51
C THR A 358 -36.01 -0.63 -2.49
N GLU A 359 -35.22 0.09 -3.30
CA GLU A 359 -35.71 1.04 -4.30
C GLU A 359 -34.73 1.12 -5.47
N GLY A 360 -35.23 1.30 -6.69
CA GLY A 360 -34.42 1.59 -7.87
C GLY A 360 -33.66 0.39 -8.47
N SER A 361 -32.55 0.67 -9.16
CA SER A 361 -31.72 -0.31 -9.87
C SER A 361 -30.23 0.00 -9.66
N VAL A 362 -29.65 -0.62 -8.64
CA VAL A 362 -28.25 -0.48 -8.25
C VAL A 362 -27.34 -1.35 -9.13
N LYS A 363 -26.17 -0.83 -9.50
CA LYS A 363 -25.21 -1.50 -10.40
C LYS A 363 -23.82 -1.61 -9.78
N VAL A 364 -23.02 -2.54 -10.31
CA VAL A 364 -21.61 -2.68 -9.94
C VAL A 364 -20.87 -1.36 -10.18
N GLY A 365 -20.12 -0.92 -9.17
CA GLY A 365 -19.37 0.34 -9.20
C GLY A 365 -20.12 1.57 -8.68
N ASP A 366 -21.42 1.48 -8.42
CA ASP A 366 -22.17 2.55 -7.75
C ASP A 366 -21.56 2.84 -6.37
N ILE A 367 -21.52 4.11 -5.99
CA ILE A 367 -21.12 4.54 -4.65
C ILE A 367 -22.35 4.58 -3.76
N CYS A 368 -22.27 4.00 -2.55
CA CYS A 368 -23.37 4.02 -1.60
C CYS A 368 -23.01 4.84 -0.35
N ARG A 369 -23.94 5.64 0.16
CA ARG A 369 -23.80 6.46 1.37
C ARG A 369 -24.89 6.11 2.37
N PRO A 370 -24.58 6.04 3.68
CA PRO A 370 -25.58 5.71 4.68
C PRO A 370 -26.71 6.75 4.68
N LEU A 371 -27.95 6.27 4.68
CA LEU A 371 -29.14 7.11 4.77
C LEU A 371 -29.23 7.66 6.20
N ILE A 372 -29.26 8.99 6.36
CA ILE A 372 -29.32 9.63 7.68
C ILE A 372 -30.74 9.48 8.22
N GLY A 373 -30.98 8.41 8.99
CA GLY A 373 -32.21 8.20 9.76
C GLY A 373 -32.03 8.64 11.21
N SER A 374 -32.94 9.47 11.71
CA SER A 374 -32.96 10.17 13.02
C SER A 374 -32.84 9.32 14.30
N ASN A 375 -32.45 8.04 14.23
CA ASN A 375 -32.31 7.14 15.38
C ASN A 375 -30.98 6.37 15.47
N SER A 376 -30.03 6.61 14.57
CA SER A 376 -28.62 6.27 14.80
C SER A 376 -27.85 7.56 15.01
N GLY A 377 -27.27 7.76 16.19
CA GLY A 377 -26.46 8.92 16.59
C GLY A 377 -25.14 9.09 15.83
N ASN A 378 -25.13 8.76 14.54
CA ASN A 378 -23.98 8.70 13.66
C ASN A 378 -24.06 9.82 12.62
N GLY A 379 -24.21 11.06 13.08
CA GLY A 379 -24.21 12.25 12.23
C GLY A 379 -22.93 12.34 11.41
N TYR A 380 -23.04 12.14 10.10
CA TYR A 380 -22.08 12.69 9.14
C TYR A 380 -22.38 14.18 9.02
N THR A 381 -21.87 14.98 9.94
CA THR A 381 -21.63 16.39 9.64
C THR A 381 -20.41 16.41 8.72
N ILE A 382 -20.64 16.31 7.42
CA ILE A 382 -19.74 16.94 6.45
C ILE A 382 -19.63 18.39 6.94
N GLY A 383 -18.40 18.88 7.12
CA GLY A 383 -18.14 20.19 7.71
C GLY A 383 -19.10 21.25 7.17
N ARG A 384 -19.60 22.11 8.07
CA ARG A 384 -20.39 23.29 7.67
C ARG A 384 -19.66 23.99 6.52
N ASP A 385 -20.33 24.18 5.40
CA ASP A 385 -19.91 25.19 4.44
C ASP A 385 -19.76 26.51 5.20
N ALA A 386 -18.67 27.24 4.94
CA ALA A 386 -18.48 28.55 5.55
C ALA A 386 -19.67 29.44 5.18
N ASN A 387 -20.33 30.03 6.18
CA ASN A 387 -21.37 31.03 5.97
C ASN A 387 -20.72 32.29 5.39
N TYR A 388 -20.52 32.33 4.07
CA TYR A 388 -20.21 33.57 3.37
C TYR A 388 -21.33 33.91 2.40
N GLN A 389 -21.75 35.17 2.42
CA GLN A 389 -22.62 35.72 1.39
C GLN A 389 -21.75 36.53 0.44
N THR A 390 -21.80 36.18 -0.85
CA THR A 390 -21.21 36.98 -1.92
C THR A 390 -22.19 38.08 -2.29
N GLN A 391 -21.74 39.33 -2.27
CA GLN A 391 -22.53 40.46 -2.74
C GLN A 391 -22.28 40.68 -4.23
N GLU A 392 -23.25 41.24 -4.96
CA GLU A 392 -23.19 41.49 -6.43
C GLU A 392 -21.99 42.35 -6.88
N GLY A 393 -21.25 42.98 -5.95
CA GLY A 393 -20.00 43.70 -6.19
C GLY A 393 -18.70 42.92 -5.95
N GLY A 394 -18.74 41.61 -5.69
CA GLY A 394 -17.56 40.77 -5.52
C GLY A 394 -16.92 40.79 -4.12
N GLY A 395 -17.56 41.41 -3.13
CA GLY A 395 -17.15 41.36 -1.73
C GLY A 395 -17.68 40.09 -1.04
N VAL A 396 -16.87 39.51 -0.14
CA VAL A 396 -17.22 38.34 0.68
C VAL A 396 -17.47 38.80 2.11
N ASN A 397 -18.71 38.69 2.58
CA ASN A 397 -19.04 38.91 3.99
C ASN A 397 -18.81 37.61 4.77
N LEU A 398 -17.75 37.56 5.57
CA LEU A 398 -17.47 36.48 6.50
C LEU A 398 -18.24 36.76 7.78
N GLY A 399 -19.51 36.35 7.82
CA GLY A 399 -20.35 36.51 9.01
C GLY A 399 -19.71 35.83 10.21
N PHE A 400 -19.42 36.59 11.26
CA PHE A 400 -19.03 36.07 12.56
C PHE A 400 -20.23 35.46 13.29
#